data_AF-A0A443I358-F1
#
_entry.id   AF-A0A443I358-F1
#
_cell.length_a   1.000
_cell.length_b   1.000
_cell.length_c   1.000
_cell.angle_alpha   90.00
_cell.angle_beta   90.00
_cell.angle_gamma   90.00
#
_symmetry.space_group_name_H-M   'P 1'
#
loop_
_entity.id
_entity.type
_entity.pdbx_description
1 polymer ?
#
loop_
_entity_poly.entity_id
_entity_poly.type
_entity_poly.pdbx_seq_one_letter_code
_entity_poly.pdbx_strand_id
1 'polypeptide(L)'
;MATANITSTTTPTTTRSHPLLNLNPDEIRTASRIISRVVHEKRGSKCSIRFKSISLLVEAVKKLHLPEDVVVQCDTWPYGSDKFSDLDTPKYSQLYLFQNKIVRMDTLASGGAEDGLKYGTAPPETPMAHCVEHEYLPDLLKKPVGKDLKPLHVVQPEGASFTVTNENLVQWQKWRFRVGFNYREGVTIHS
;
A
#
# COMPACT_ATOMS: atom_id res chain seq x y z
N MET A 1 -2.34 -39.23 -40.91
CA MET A 1 -1.85 -37.84 -40.97
C MET A 1 -3.06 -36.92 -40.89
N ALA A 2 -3.31 -36.33 -39.72
CA ALA A 2 -4.35 -35.32 -39.53
C ALA A 2 -3.64 -33.99 -39.28
N THR A 3 -3.82 -33.05 -40.20
CA THR A 3 -3.21 -31.71 -40.19
C THR A 3 -4.09 -30.78 -39.36
N ALA A 4 -3.57 -30.23 -38.27
CA ALA A 4 -4.28 -29.24 -37.46
C ALA A 4 -3.95 -27.83 -37.97
N ASN A 5 -4.96 -27.10 -38.43
CA ASN A 5 -4.85 -25.68 -38.75
C ASN A 5 -4.94 -24.85 -37.46
N ILE A 6 -3.92 -24.05 -37.19
CA ILE A 6 -3.89 -23.07 -36.10
C ILE A 6 -4.41 -21.75 -36.65
N THR A 7 -5.61 -21.33 -36.24
CA THR A 7 -6.14 -19.99 -36.53
C THR A 7 -5.70 -19.06 -35.40
N SER A 8 -4.81 -18.11 -35.70
CA SER A 8 -4.40 -17.07 -34.76
C SER A 8 -5.54 -16.07 -34.58
N THR A 9 -6.19 -16.09 -33.41
CA THR A 9 -7.09 -15.03 -32.98
C THR A 9 -6.24 -13.91 -32.38
N THR A 10 -6.10 -12.81 -33.11
CA THR A 10 -5.49 -11.58 -32.60
C THR A 10 -6.44 -10.96 -31.57
N THR A 11 -5.99 -10.86 -30.32
CA THR A 11 -6.69 -10.15 -29.25
C THR A 11 -6.72 -8.64 -29.57
N PRO A 12 -7.86 -7.95 -29.47
CA PRO A 12 -7.93 -6.52 -29.74
C PRO A 12 -7.28 -5.73 -28.61
N THR A 13 -6.33 -4.86 -28.95
CA THR A 13 -5.75 -3.84 -28.08
C THR A 13 -6.86 -2.90 -27.61
N THR A 14 -7.28 -3.01 -26.35
CA THR A 14 -8.29 -2.11 -25.77
C THR A 14 -7.68 -0.74 -25.47
N THR A 15 -7.76 0.18 -26.41
CA THR A 15 -7.53 1.61 -26.17
C THR A 15 -8.71 2.16 -25.39
N ARG A 16 -8.78 1.89 -24.08
CA ARG A 16 -9.80 2.50 -23.21
C ARG A 16 -9.52 4.00 -23.11
N SER A 17 -10.42 4.84 -23.62
CA SER A 17 -10.34 6.27 -23.40
C SER A 17 -10.42 6.56 -21.90
N HIS A 18 -9.63 7.52 -21.44
CA HIS A 18 -9.59 7.88 -20.02
C HIS A 18 -10.97 8.40 -19.60
N PRO A 19 -11.56 7.94 -18.49
CA PRO A 19 -12.94 8.26 -18.10
C PRO A 19 -13.18 9.76 -17.81
N LEU A 20 -12.12 10.57 -17.76
CA LEU A 20 -12.18 12.01 -17.56
C LEU A 20 -11.81 12.84 -18.80
N LEU A 21 -11.49 12.20 -19.94
CA LEU A 21 -10.87 12.90 -21.08
C LEU A 21 -11.77 14.00 -21.70
N ASN A 22 -13.08 13.98 -21.43
CA ASN A 22 -14.08 14.87 -22.04
C ASN A 22 -15.01 15.56 -21.04
N LEU A 23 -14.64 15.63 -19.75
CA LEU A 23 -15.50 16.28 -18.75
C LEU A 23 -15.17 17.76 -18.62
N ASN A 24 -16.20 18.61 -18.62
CA ASN A 24 -16.04 20.04 -18.35
C ASN A 24 -15.86 20.30 -16.83
N PRO A 25 -15.32 21.46 -16.42
CA PRO A 25 -15.06 21.76 -15.01
C PRO A 25 -16.28 21.66 -14.08
N ASP A 26 -17.49 21.93 -14.58
CA ASP A 26 -18.73 21.83 -13.79
C ASP A 26 -19.20 20.38 -13.60
N GLU A 27 -19.00 19.54 -14.61
CA GLU A 27 -19.23 18.09 -14.53
C GLU A 27 -18.26 17.44 -13.54
N ILE A 28 -16.99 17.85 -13.56
CA ILE A 28 -15.98 17.38 -12.60
C ILE A 28 -16.36 17.80 -11.17
N ARG A 29 -16.80 19.05 -10.96
CA ARG A 29 -17.27 19.53 -9.65
C ARG A 29 -18.49 18.76 -9.15
N THR A 30 -19.43 18.48 -10.04
CA THR A 30 -20.66 17.74 -9.72
C THR A 30 -20.35 16.28 -9.37
N ALA A 31 -19.53 15.60 -10.17
CA ALA A 31 -19.07 14.25 -9.91
C ALA A 31 -18.31 14.16 -8.58
N SER A 32 -17.43 15.13 -8.29
CA SER A 32 -16.70 15.22 -7.01
C SER A 32 -17.63 15.38 -5.81
N ARG A 33 -18.70 16.20 -5.90
CA ARG A 33 -19.72 16.30 -4.82
C ARG A 33 -20.47 14.99 -4.60
N ILE A 34 -20.82 14.28 -5.67
CA ILE A 34 -21.53 13.00 -5.58
C ILE A 34 -20.64 11.94 -4.94
N ILE A 35 -19.39 11.81 -5.39
CA ILE A 35 -18.42 10.87 -4.82
C ILE A 35 -18.16 11.20 -3.35
N SER A 36 -17.97 12.48 -3.00
CA SER A 36 -17.78 12.90 -1.59
C SER A 36 -18.95 12.48 -0.72
N ARG A 37 -20.21 12.65 -1.18
CA ARG A 37 -21.40 12.15 -0.47
C ARG A 37 -21.39 10.64 -0.30
N VAL A 38 -21.16 9.89 -1.38
CA VAL A 38 -21.17 8.42 -1.36
C VAL A 38 -20.04 7.85 -0.48
N VAL A 39 -18.86 8.45 -0.51
CA VAL A 39 -17.72 8.06 0.34
C VAL A 39 -17.98 8.36 1.81
N HIS A 40 -18.63 9.49 2.12
CA HIS A 40 -19.05 9.79 3.49
C HIS A 40 -20.15 8.86 3.99
N GLU A 41 -21.12 8.49 3.15
CA GLU A 41 -22.20 7.55 3.49
C GLU A 41 -21.73 6.10 3.62
N LYS A 42 -20.71 5.67 2.86
CA LYS A 42 -20.21 4.28 2.84
C LYS A 42 -19.05 3.99 3.79
N ARG A 43 -18.76 4.86 4.76
CA ARG A 43 -17.67 4.69 5.77
C ARG A 43 -17.71 3.39 6.59
N GLY A 44 -18.66 2.49 6.39
CA GLY A 44 -18.77 1.20 7.09
C GLY A 44 -18.20 -0.04 6.39
N SER A 45 -17.92 -0.01 5.07
CA SER A 45 -17.55 -1.27 4.38
C SER A 45 -16.05 -1.47 4.29
N LYS A 46 -15.45 -2.04 5.35
CA LYS A 46 -14.18 -2.77 5.24
C LYS A 46 -14.36 -3.86 4.17
N CYS A 47 -13.84 -3.61 2.97
CA CYS A 47 -13.75 -4.64 1.94
C CYS A 47 -12.66 -5.63 2.36
N SER A 48 -13.03 -6.63 3.17
CA SER A 48 -12.20 -7.80 3.40
C SER A 48 -12.14 -8.59 2.10
N ILE A 49 -11.01 -8.53 1.42
CA ILE A 49 -10.70 -9.43 0.31
C ILE A 49 -10.49 -10.82 0.94
N ARG A 50 -11.46 -11.73 0.77
CA ARG A 50 -11.30 -13.14 1.16
C ARG A 50 -10.49 -13.88 0.10
N PHE A 51 -9.38 -14.48 0.52
CA PHE A 51 -8.53 -15.33 -0.31
C PHE A 51 -9.28 -16.62 -0.63
N LYS A 52 -9.52 -16.89 -1.91
CA LYS A 52 -9.85 -18.24 -2.33
C LYS A 52 -8.54 -19.03 -2.32
N SER A 53 -8.43 -19.94 -1.34
CA SER A 53 -7.42 -20.99 -1.16
C SER A 53 -6.35 -21.07 -2.26
N ILE A 54 -5.16 -20.59 -1.95
CA ILE A 54 -3.98 -20.71 -2.81
C ILE A 54 -3.12 -21.85 -2.22
N SER A 55 -3.20 -23.06 -2.79
CA SER A 55 -2.51 -24.25 -2.26
C SER A 55 -1.00 -24.07 -2.12
N LEU A 56 -0.35 -23.46 -3.11
CA LEU A 56 1.09 -23.18 -3.10
C LEU A 56 1.52 -22.28 -1.93
N LEU A 57 0.68 -21.33 -1.55
CA LEU A 57 0.96 -20.45 -0.41
C LEU A 57 0.88 -21.22 0.90
N VAL A 58 -0.17 -22.01 1.05
CA VAL A 58 -0.39 -22.83 2.25
C VAL A 58 0.75 -23.83 2.44
N GLU A 59 1.23 -24.45 1.36
CA GLU A 59 2.39 -25.35 1.39
C GLU A 59 3.68 -24.63 1.80
N ALA A 60 3.93 -23.42 1.29
CA ALA A 60 5.12 -22.67 1.65
C ALA A 60 5.08 -22.17 3.10
N VAL A 61 3.92 -21.70 3.58
CA VAL A 61 3.74 -21.30 4.99
C VAL A 61 3.93 -22.49 5.93
N LYS A 62 3.45 -23.69 5.57
CA LYS A 62 3.68 -24.90 6.36
C LYS A 62 5.15 -25.22 6.59
N LYS A 63 6.02 -24.94 5.61
CA LYS A 63 7.48 -25.16 5.74
C LYS A 63 8.16 -24.22 6.74
N LEU A 64 7.49 -23.15 7.15
CA LEU A 64 8.02 -22.22 8.15
C LEU A 64 7.85 -22.73 9.58
N HIS A 65 7.08 -23.82 9.79
CA HIS A 65 6.82 -24.41 11.11
C HIS A 65 6.41 -23.37 12.16
N LEU A 66 5.51 -22.45 11.78
CA LEU A 66 5.08 -21.34 12.64
C LEU A 66 4.28 -21.86 13.86
N PRO A 67 4.46 -21.25 15.04
CA PRO A 67 3.60 -21.49 16.21
C PRO A 67 2.11 -21.21 15.93
N GLU A 68 1.22 -21.88 16.68
CA GLU A 68 -0.24 -21.77 16.47
C GLU A 68 -0.80 -20.38 16.79
N ASP A 69 -0.11 -19.60 17.62
CA ASP A 69 -0.48 -18.25 18.03
C ASP A 69 0.00 -17.15 17.06
N VAL A 70 0.74 -17.53 16.01
CA VAL A 70 1.25 -16.59 15.00
C VAL A 70 0.27 -16.46 13.83
N VAL A 71 -0.05 -15.22 13.47
CA VAL A 71 -0.85 -14.89 12.29
C VAL A 71 0.05 -14.41 11.16
N VAL A 72 -0.11 -14.99 9.97
CA VAL A 72 0.58 -14.53 8.77
C VAL A 72 -0.11 -13.28 8.23
N GLN A 73 0.62 -12.16 8.23
CA GLN A 73 0.22 -10.92 7.58
C GLN A 73 0.94 -10.73 6.25
N CYS A 74 0.30 -9.98 5.36
CA CYS A 74 0.88 -9.59 4.09
C CYS A 74 0.63 -8.13 3.75
N ASP A 75 1.64 -7.51 3.14
CA ASP A 75 1.50 -6.23 2.47
C ASP A 75 1.67 -6.33 0.95
N THR A 76 0.83 -5.59 0.22
CA THR A 76 0.88 -5.49 -1.23
C THR A 76 1.82 -4.37 -1.67
N TRP A 77 2.74 -4.67 -2.57
CA TRP A 77 3.68 -3.74 -3.18
C TRP A 77 3.43 -3.61 -4.69
N PRO A 78 3.70 -2.45 -5.31
CA PRO A 78 3.76 -2.37 -6.76
C PRO A 78 4.89 -3.26 -7.28
N TYR A 79 4.66 -4.03 -8.34
CA TYR A 79 5.72 -4.87 -8.94
C TYR A 79 6.86 -4.04 -9.54
N GLY A 80 6.55 -2.82 -10.02
CA GLY A 80 7.49 -2.02 -10.80
C GLY A 80 7.62 -2.57 -12.23
N SER A 81 8.82 -2.51 -12.78
CA SER A 81 9.17 -3.03 -14.11
C SER A 81 10.56 -3.66 -14.06
N ASP A 82 10.73 -4.80 -14.71
CA ASP A 82 12.02 -5.47 -14.89
C ASP A 82 12.39 -5.58 -16.38
N LYS A 83 13.53 -6.21 -16.68
CA LYS A 83 14.02 -6.42 -18.05
C LYS A 83 13.12 -7.30 -18.93
N PHE A 84 12.11 -7.94 -18.35
CA PHE A 84 11.15 -8.80 -19.04
C PHE A 84 9.78 -8.14 -19.18
N SER A 85 9.63 -6.92 -18.67
CA SER A 85 8.39 -6.16 -18.73
C SER A 85 8.28 -5.44 -20.08
N ASP A 86 7.16 -5.62 -20.76
CA ASP A 86 6.78 -4.98 -22.01
C ASP A 86 5.37 -4.35 -21.92
N LEU A 87 4.86 -3.79 -23.03
CA LEU A 87 3.55 -3.13 -23.07
C LEU A 87 2.37 -4.10 -22.88
N ASP A 88 2.57 -5.39 -23.15
CA ASP A 88 1.54 -6.43 -23.02
C ASP A 88 1.60 -7.13 -21.64
N THR A 89 2.60 -6.79 -20.83
CA THR A 89 2.80 -7.35 -19.50
C THR A 89 1.63 -7.00 -18.58
N PRO A 90 0.95 -8.00 -17.97
CA PRO A 90 -0.14 -7.76 -17.04
C PRO A 90 0.29 -6.92 -15.84
N LYS A 91 -0.66 -6.17 -15.26
CA LYS A 91 -0.43 -5.46 -14.00
C LYS A 91 -0.21 -6.47 -12.87
N TYR A 92 1.03 -6.58 -12.42
CA TYR A 92 1.39 -7.34 -11.24
C TYR A 92 1.45 -6.44 -10.00
N SER A 93 1.04 -7.00 -8.87
CA SER A 93 1.43 -6.49 -7.56
C SER A 93 2.43 -7.49 -7.00
N GLN A 94 3.60 -7.02 -6.58
CA GLN A 94 4.49 -7.84 -5.77
C GLN A 94 3.82 -7.99 -4.42
N LEU A 95 3.67 -9.22 -3.98
CA LEU A 95 2.94 -9.50 -2.77
C LEU A 95 3.94 -10.03 -1.79
N TYR A 96 4.08 -9.33 -0.67
CA TYR A 96 4.46 -10.01 0.55
C TYR A 96 3.22 -10.70 1.13
N LEU A 97 2.51 -11.48 0.26
CA LEU A 97 1.44 -12.50 0.46
C LEU A 97 -0.10 -12.29 0.26
N PHE A 98 -0.66 -11.47 -0.66
CA PHE A 98 -2.13 -11.36 -0.94
C PHE A 98 -2.50 -11.23 -2.46
N GLN A 99 -2.66 -12.31 -3.25
CA GLN A 99 -3.52 -12.29 -4.48
C GLN A 99 -3.94 -13.71 -4.94
N ASN A 100 -5.19 -13.85 -5.43
CA ASN A 100 -5.90 -15.10 -5.78
C ASN A 100 -5.23 -16.03 -6.83
N LYS A 101 -4.08 -15.66 -7.42
CA LYS A 101 -3.32 -16.51 -8.33
C LYS A 101 -1.83 -16.20 -8.15
N ILE A 102 -1.07 -17.14 -7.58
CA ILE A 102 0.39 -17.04 -7.53
C ILE A 102 0.91 -17.26 -8.95
N VAL A 103 1.65 -16.27 -9.46
CA VAL A 103 2.33 -16.32 -10.76
C VAL A 103 3.75 -16.85 -10.60
N ARG A 104 4.44 -16.39 -9.54
CA ARG A 104 5.80 -16.77 -9.17
C ARG A 104 5.95 -16.62 -7.66
N MET A 105 6.71 -17.50 -7.03
CA MET A 105 7.12 -17.35 -5.64
C MET A 105 8.64 -17.21 -5.62
N ASP A 106 9.12 -16.02 -5.31
CA ASP A 106 10.53 -15.77 -5.14
C ASP A 106 10.86 -15.89 -3.66
N THR A 107 11.84 -16.72 -3.34
CA THR A 107 12.49 -16.68 -2.04
C THR A 107 13.31 -15.41 -1.94
N LEU A 108 13.40 -14.80 -0.76
CA LEU A 108 14.33 -13.71 -0.52
C LEU A 108 15.66 -14.28 -0.01
N ALA A 109 16.75 -13.57 -0.31
CA ALA A 109 18.02 -13.80 0.37
C ALA A 109 17.83 -13.56 1.87
N SER A 110 18.29 -14.50 2.70
CA SER A 110 18.23 -14.41 4.16
C SER A 110 19.60 -14.09 4.77
N GLY A 111 20.63 -13.97 3.93
CA GLY A 111 21.98 -13.61 4.29
C GLY A 111 22.28 -12.12 4.19
N GLY A 112 23.29 -11.67 4.95
CA GLY A 112 23.79 -10.30 4.96
C GLY A 112 24.70 -9.95 3.77
N ALA A 113 25.20 -8.72 3.75
CA ALA A 113 26.15 -8.30 2.70
C ALA A 113 27.47 -9.12 2.78
N GLU A 114 27.85 -9.48 4.00
CA GLU A 114 29.04 -10.24 4.36
C GLU A 114 29.02 -11.71 3.88
N ASP A 115 27.83 -12.28 3.65
CA ASP A 115 27.69 -13.65 3.16
C ASP A 115 27.30 -13.72 1.68
N GLY A 116 27.20 -12.57 1.02
CA GLY A 116 26.86 -12.44 -0.40
C GLY A 116 25.38 -12.57 -0.70
N LEU A 117 24.50 -12.19 0.24
CA LEU A 117 23.04 -12.29 0.09
C LEU A 117 22.60 -13.73 -0.20
N LYS A 118 23.15 -14.69 0.56
CA LYS A 118 22.81 -16.10 0.36
C LYS A 118 21.36 -16.41 0.71
N TYR A 119 20.80 -17.39 0.03
CA TYR A 119 19.47 -17.92 0.30
C TYR A 119 19.55 -19.05 1.32
N GLY A 120 18.58 -19.13 2.23
CA GLY A 120 18.44 -20.26 3.15
C GLY A 120 19.57 -20.39 4.16
N THR A 121 20.02 -19.27 4.73
CA THR A 121 21.06 -19.22 5.77
C THR A 121 20.58 -19.75 7.13
N ALA A 122 19.27 -19.84 7.36
CA ALA A 122 18.68 -20.39 8.57
C ALA A 122 18.53 -21.93 8.50
N PRO A 123 18.58 -22.65 9.64
CA PRO A 123 18.32 -24.09 9.69
C PRO A 123 16.94 -24.44 9.09
N PRO A 124 16.85 -25.43 8.17
CA PRO A 124 15.58 -25.80 7.52
C PRO A 124 14.47 -26.25 8.49
N GLU A 125 14.84 -26.82 9.63
CA GLU A 125 13.91 -27.34 10.63
C GLU A 125 13.27 -26.21 11.43
N THR A 126 14.00 -25.12 11.66
CA THR A 126 13.55 -23.97 12.48
C THR A 126 13.97 -22.64 11.85
N PRO A 127 13.42 -22.29 10.67
CA PRO A 127 13.88 -21.14 9.89
C PRO A 127 13.67 -19.80 10.63
N MET A 128 12.72 -19.76 11.57
CA MET A 128 12.35 -18.57 12.35
C MET A 128 12.93 -18.57 13.78
N ALA A 129 13.80 -19.52 14.16
CA ALA A 129 14.28 -19.66 15.54
C ALA A 129 15.02 -18.41 16.08
N HIS A 130 15.59 -17.61 15.19
CA HIS A 130 16.31 -16.38 15.53
C HIS A 130 15.40 -15.16 15.60
N CYS A 131 14.15 -15.26 15.17
CA CYS A 131 13.21 -14.15 15.19
C CYS A 131 12.75 -13.87 16.61
N VAL A 132 12.80 -12.61 17.02
CA VAL A 132 12.31 -12.12 18.30
C VAL A 132 11.25 -11.06 18.06
N GLU A 133 10.29 -10.95 18.97
CA GLU A 133 9.26 -9.92 18.88
C GLU A 133 9.87 -8.51 18.99
N HIS A 134 9.36 -7.59 18.16
CA HIS A 134 9.79 -6.20 18.11
C HIS A 134 8.56 -5.29 18.11
N GLU A 135 7.93 -5.21 19.28
CA GLU A 135 6.70 -4.46 19.48
C GLU A 135 6.96 -2.96 19.61
N TYR A 136 6.04 -2.16 19.07
CA TYR A 136 6.05 -0.69 19.18
C TYR A 136 4.91 -0.16 20.07
N LEU A 137 3.90 -0.98 20.33
CA LEU A 137 2.78 -0.61 21.19
C LEU A 137 3.23 -0.62 22.66
N PRO A 138 3.02 0.46 23.42
CA PRO A 138 3.47 0.57 24.82
C PRO A 138 3.10 -0.63 25.70
N ASP A 139 1.89 -1.17 25.52
CA ASP A 139 1.34 -2.27 26.33
C ASP A 139 1.99 -3.63 26.05
N LEU A 140 2.69 -3.77 24.92
CA LEU A 140 3.35 -5.00 24.48
C LEU A 140 4.88 -4.95 24.68
N LEU A 141 5.42 -3.83 25.19
CA LEU A 141 6.85 -3.68 25.41
C LEU A 141 7.31 -4.49 26.63
N LYS A 142 8.37 -5.28 26.46
CA LYS A 142 9.06 -5.96 27.58
C LYS A 142 9.81 -5.00 28.51
N LYS A 143 10.06 -3.77 28.05
CA LYS A 143 10.78 -2.74 28.81
C LYS A 143 9.83 -1.61 29.17
N PRO A 144 9.98 -0.98 30.35
CA PRO A 144 9.15 0.14 30.74
C PRO A 144 9.36 1.34 29.80
N VAL A 145 8.27 2.01 29.44
CA VAL A 145 8.31 3.30 28.76
C VAL A 145 8.88 4.36 29.71
N GLY A 146 9.71 5.27 29.20
CA GLY A 146 10.26 6.40 29.97
C GLY A 146 9.15 7.28 30.55
N LYS A 147 9.26 7.63 31.85
CA LYS A 147 8.25 8.40 32.61
C LYS A 147 8.78 9.74 33.14
N ASP A 148 10.00 10.09 32.78
CA ASP A 148 10.76 11.22 33.31
C ASP A 148 10.56 12.53 32.51
N LEU A 149 9.79 12.48 31.42
CA LEU A 149 9.42 13.66 30.65
C LEU A 149 8.42 14.52 31.43
N LYS A 150 8.83 15.74 31.77
CA LYS A 150 7.93 16.77 32.29
C LYS A 150 6.98 17.25 31.18
N PRO A 151 5.72 17.62 31.49
CA PRO A 151 4.79 18.15 30.49
C PRO A 151 5.32 19.41 29.79
N LEU A 152 5.09 19.50 28.47
CA LEU A 152 5.32 20.70 27.67
C LEU A 152 3.97 21.31 27.28
N HIS A 153 3.73 22.55 27.68
CA HIS A 153 2.53 23.30 27.31
C HIS A 153 2.86 24.35 26.25
N VAL A 154 2.28 24.22 25.06
CA VAL A 154 2.37 25.21 23.98
C VAL A 154 1.04 25.98 23.93
N VAL A 155 1.03 27.23 24.39
CA VAL A 155 -0.19 28.07 24.49
C VAL A 155 0.04 29.38 23.75
N GLN A 156 -0.98 29.80 22.97
CA GLN A 156 -1.05 31.13 22.36
C GLN A 156 -2.28 31.86 22.94
N PRO A 157 -2.13 32.66 24.01
CA PRO A 157 -3.26 33.28 24.71
C PRO A 157 -4.12 34.19 23.82
N GLU A 158 -3.50 34.82 22.82
CA GLU A 158 -4.15 35.71 21.85
C GLU A 158 -4.58 34.98 20.56
N GLY A 159 -4.45 33.65 20.52
CA GLY A 159 -4.73 32.84 19.34
C GLY A 159 -3.59 32.76 18.33
N ALA A 160 -3.83 32.05 17.23
CA ALA A 160 -2.84 31.89 16.18
C ALA A 160 -2.69 33.18 15.35
N SER A 161 -1.47 33.51 14.95
CA SER A 161 -1.18 34.72 14.17
C SER A 161 -1.51 34.61 12.67
N PHE A 162 -2.13 33.51 12.23
CA PHE A 162 -2.58 33.31 10.85
C PHE A 162 -4.10 33.34 10.77
N THR A 163 -4.63 33.81 9.64
CA THR A 163 -6.05 33.73 9.32
C THR A 163 -6.26 32.74 8.18
N VAL A 164 -7.37 32.01 8.24
CA VAL A 164 -7.84 31.16 7.13
C VAL A 164 -9.17 31.72 6.67
N THR A 165 -9.19 32.19 5.42
CA THR A 165 -10.38 32.76 4.79
C THR A 165 -10.65 32.02 3.49
N ASN A 166 -11.84 32.19 2.90
CA ASN A 166 -12.19 31.57 1.61
C ASN A 166 -11.86 30.06 1.57
N GLU A 167 -12.18 29.36 2.67
CA GLU A 167 -11.96 27.93 2.93
C GLU A 167 -10.49 27.52 3.08
N ASN A 168 -9.59 28.04 2.24
CA ASN A 168 -8.20 27.59 2.20
C ASN A 168 -7.14 28.68 1.99
N LEU A 169 -7.51 29.95 1.94
CA LEU A 169 -6.56 31.06 1.83
C LEU A 169 -5.96 31.35 3.21
N VAL A 170 -4.69 31.04 3.38
CA VAL A 170 -3.90 31.33 4.56
C VAL A 170 -3.20 32.68 4.39
N GLN A 171 -3.36 33.55 5.37
CA GLN A 171 -2.57 34.77 5.50
C GLN A 171 -1.82 34.69 6.83
N TRP A 172 -0.49 34.78 6.76
CA TRP A 172 0.35 34.69 7.95
C TRP A 172 1.55 35.61 7.80
N GLN A 173 1.65 36.60 8.69
CA GLN A 173 2.60 37.70 8.55
C GLN A 173 2.51 38.34 7.15
N LYS A 174 3.61 38.32 6.38
CA LYS A 174 3.68 38.85 5.00
C LYS A 174 3.35 37.80 3.94
N TRP A 175 3.07 36.56 4.33
CA TRP A 175 2.74 35.47 3.42
C TRP A 175 1.25 35.40 3.16
N ARG A 176 0.92 35.08 1.90
CA ARG A 176 -0.43 34.77 1.45
C ARG A 176 -0.36 33.62 0.47
N PHE A 177 -1.05 32.53 0.77
CA PHE A 177 -1.06 31.31 -0.05
C PHE A 177 -2.33 30.50 0.25
N ARG A 178 -2.64 29.53 -0.61
CA ARG A 178 -3.74 28.59 -0.45
C ARG A 178 -3.24 27.20 -0.15
N VAL A 179 -3.93 26.51 0.76
CA VAL A 179 -3.64 25.10 1.10
C VAL A 179 -4.68 24.20 0.43
N GLY A 180 -4.29 23.51 -0.64
CA GLY A 180 -5.12 22.54 -1.35
C GLY A 180 -4.96 21.13 -0.80
N PHE A 181 -5.87 20.24 -1.18
CA PHE A 181 -5.72 18.80 -0.96
C PHE A 181 -6.17 18.04 -2.21
N ASN A 182 -5.37 17.07 -2.65
CA ASN A 182 -5.78 16.09 -3.66
C ASN A 182 -5.34 14.67 -3.26
N TYR A 183 -6.06 13.66 -3.76
CA TYR A 183 -5.86 12.26 -3.37
C TYR A 183 -4.53 11.66 -3.82
N ARG A 184 -3.83 12.31 -4.76
CA ARG A 184 -2.58 11.80 -5.33
C ARG A 184 -1.36 12.36 -4.61
N GLU A 185 -1.35 13.66 -4.34
CA GLU A 185 -0.21 14.39 -3.78
C GLU A 185 -0.40 14.71 -2.29
N GLY A 186 -1.62 14.59 -1.77
CA GLY A 186 -1.97 15.04 -0.43
C GLY A 186 -2.13 16.56 -0.39
N VAL A 187 -1.46 17.22 0.55
CA VAL A 187 -1.53 18.67 0.73
C VAL A 187 -0.72 19.40 -0.34
N THR A 188 -1.30 20.41 -0.97
CA THR A 188 -0.65 21.27 -1.97
C THR A 188 -0.65 22.72 -1.54
N ILE A 189 0.31 23.50 -2.03
CA ILE A 189 0.41 24.94 -1.76
C ILE A 189 0.30 25.71 -3.08
N HIS A 190 -0.57 26.71 -3.13
CA HIS A 190 -0.78 27.58 -4.29
C HIS A 190 -0.67 29.05 -3.88
N SER A 191 -0.31 29.92 -4.83
CA SER A 191 -0.26 31.38 -4.62
C SER A 191 -1.63 32.03 -4.75
#